data_AF-A0A3M1X7G3-F1
#
_entry.id   AF-A0A3M1X7G3-F1
#
_cell.length_a   1.000
_cell.length_b   1.000
_cell.length_c   1.000
_cell.angle_alpha   90.00
_cell.angle_beta   90.00
_cell.angle_gamma   90.00
#
_symmetry.space_group_name_H-M   'P 1'
#
loop_
_entity.id
_entity.type
_entity.pdbx_description
1 polymer ?
#
loop_
_entity_poly.entity_id
_entity_poly.type
_entity_poly.pdbx_seq_one_letter_code
_entity_poly.pdbx_strand_id
1 'polypeptide(L)'
;MNLLLALLLRLDRAGFFLVNVSLANPVFDVLMPWITNLNHWWFVLVAGWCYLFWRGDRQTRFFALTLLLSIGLANLLSSEVLKPLVHRFRPCKTLDGFRLLGHCGGRWGFPSSHAANAAAAGTVLARMFPRWRWAFALL
;
A
#
# COMPACT_ATOMS: atom_id res chain seq x y z
N MET A 1 27.39 -9.82 9.96
CA MET A 1 26.25 -8.97 9.57
C MET A 1 26.77 -7.57 9.29
N ASN A 2 26.54 -7.02 8.10
CA ASN A 2 27.12 -5.72 7.70
C ASN A 2 26.56 -4.59 8.57
N LEU A 3 27.41 -3.63 8.97
CA LEU A 3 27.04 -2.49 9.82
C LEU A 3 25.83 -1.72 9.24
N LEU A 4 25.80 -1.52 7.92
CA LEU A 4 24.70 -0.88 7.22
C LEU A 4 23.36 -1.61 7.43
N LEU A 5 23.35 -2.94 7.32
CA LEU A 5 22.13 -3.73 7.49
C LEU A 5 21.61 -3.65 8.94
N ALA A 6 22.52 -3.70 9.92
CA ALA A 6 22.16 -3.54 11.32
C ALA A 6 21.55 -2.14 11.58
N LEU A 7 22.11 -1.10 10.99
CA LEU A 7 21.60 0.27 11.08
C LEU A 7 20.20 0.39 10.46
N LEU A 8 19.99 -0.15 9.26
CA LEU A 8 18.69 -0.14 8.58
C LEU A 8 17.62 -0.87 9.40
N LEU A 9 17.94 -2.04 9.96
CA LEU A 9 17.00 -2.79 10.81
C LEU A 9 16.68 -2.04 12.12
N ARG A 10 17.65 -1.33 12.68
CA ARG A 10 17.43 -0.51 13.88
C ARG A 10 16.52 0.69 13.57
N LEU A 11 16.75 1.37 12.45
CA LEU A 11 15.91 2.48 12.00
C LEU A 11 14.48 2.03 11.67
N ASP A 12 14.33 0.90 10.98
CA ASP A 12 13.01 0.32 10.68
C ASP A 12 12.22 0.00 11.96
N ARG A 13 12.84 -0.64 12.96
CA ARG A 13 12.19 -0.90 14.25
C ARG A 13 11.88 0.37 15.03
N ALA A 14 12.81 1.32 15.07
CA ALA A 14 12.61 2.59 15.75
C ALA A 14 11.44 3.38 15.13
N GLY A 15 11.39 3.45 13.80
CA GLY A 15 10.28 4.06 13.06
C GLY A 15 8.96 3.34 13.30
N PHE A 16 8.97 2.00 13.34
CA PHE A 16 7.78 1.21 13.65
C PHE A 16 7.22 1.55 15.03
N PHE A 17 8.02 1.54 16.09
CA PHE A 17 7.55 1.87 17.45
C PHE A 17 7.18 3.35 17.60
N LEU A 18 7.88 4.25 16.91
CA LEU A 18 7.51 5.67 16.88
C LEU A 18 6.08 5.85 16.36
N VAL A 19 5.74 5.22 15.23
CA VAL A 19 4.40 5.35 14.64
C VAL A 19 3.35 4.54 15.43
N ASN A 20 3.68 3.30 15.79
CA ASN A 20 2.72 2.35 16.34
C ASN A 20 2.44 2.55 17.85
N VAL A 21 3.39 3.11 18.60
CA VAL A 21 3.24 3.35 20.04
C VAL A 21 3.22 4.84 20.34
N SER A 22 4.26 5.59 19.95
CA SER A 22 4.39 6.99 20.37
C SER A 22 3.40 7.95 19.70
N LEU A 23 3.09 7.74 18.42
CA LEU A 23 2.12 8.57 17.66
C LEU A 23 0.70 8.01 17.66
N ALA A 24 0.49 6.87 18.32
CA ALA A 24 -0.77 6.16 18.28
C ALA A 24 -1.82 6.89 19.13
N ASN A 25 -3.03 7.02 18.60
CA ASN A 25 -4.12 7.73 19.23
C ASN A 25 -5.48 7.16 18.79
N PRO A 26 -6.56 7.36 19.56
CA PRO A 26 -7.87 6.77 19.27
C PRO A 26 -8.45 7.14 17.90
N VAL A 27 -8.11 8.33 17.37
CA VAL A 27 -8.57 8.76 16.04
C VAL A 27 -7.92 7.89 14.96
N PHE A 28 -6.61 7.70 15.01
CA PHE A 28 -5.89 6.86 14.05
C PHE A 28 -6.21 5.37 14.22
N ASP A 29 -6.55 4.93 15.43
CA ASP A 29 -6.96 3.54 15.68
C ASP A 29 -8.24 3.16 14.94
N VAL A 30 -9.11 4.14 14.67
CA VAL A 30 -10.34 3.96 13.88
C VAL A 30 -10.11 4.30 12.41
N LEU A 31 -9.45 5.42 12.13
CA LEU A 31 -9.29 5.95 10.77
C LEU A 31 -8.40 5.07 9.90
N MET A 32 -7.25 4.60 10.41
CA MET A 32 -6.28 3.85 9.60
C MET A 32 -6.82 2.48 9.15
N PRO A 33 -7.46 1.67 10.02
CA PRO A 33 -8.12 0.44 9.58
C PRO A 33 -9.28 0.72 8.62
N TRP A 34 -10.05 1.79 8.82
CA TRP A 34 -11.17 2.13 7.94
C TRP A 34 -10.70 2.48 6.52
N ILE A 35 -9.67 3.32 6.38
CA ILE A 35 -9.06 3.69 5.08
C ILE A 35 -8.49 2.45 4.38
N THR A 36 -7.79 1.58 5.13
CA THR A 36 -7.09 0.43 4.54
C THR A 36 -8.04 -0.70 4.13
N ASN A 37 -9.23 -0.78 4.72
CA ASN A 37 -10.17 -1.87 4.46
C ASN A 37 -10.86 -1.71 3.10
N LEU A 38 -10.43 -2.52 2.12
CA LEU A 38 -10.97 -2.56 0.76
C LEU A 38 -12.49 -2.84 0.71
N ASN A 39 -13.08 -3.48 1.73
CA ASN A 39 -14.52 -3.73 1.75
C ASN A 39 -15.35 -2.44 1.78
N HIS A 40 -14.78 -1.33 2.27
CA HIS A 40 -15.43 -0.03 2.24
C HIS A 40 -15.31 0.69 0.89
N TRP A 41 -14.40 0.26 0.02
CA TRP A 41 -14.02 1.02 -1.18
C TRP A 41 -14.28 0.26 -2.48
N TRP A 42 -14.40 -1.07 -2.45
CA TRP A 42 -14.49 -1.89 -3.68
C TRP A 42 -15.61 -1.42 -4.60
N PHE A 43 -16.78 -1.06 -4.06
CA PHE A 43 -17.92 -0.63 -4.86
C PHE A 43 -17.65 0.72 -5.54
N VAL A 44 -17.02 1.67 -4.86
CA VAL A 44 -16.61 2.97 -5.43
C VAL A 44 -15.56 2.76 -6.51
N LEU A 45 -14.57 1.90 -6.25
CA LEU A 45 -13.50 1.60 -7.20
C LEU A 45 -14.05 0.94 -8.48
N VAL A 46 -14.94 -0.05 -8.33
CA VAL A 46 -15.58 -0.74 -9.46
C VAL A 46 -16.50 0.21 -10.22
N ALA A 47 -17.34 0.99 -9.53
CA ALA A 47 -18.23 1.95 -10.18
C ALA A 47 -17.45 3.03 -10.95
N GLY A 48 -16.38 3.58 -10.35
CA GLY A 48 -15.47 4.52 -11.01
C GLY A 48 -14.82 3.90 -12.24
N TRP A 49 -14.39 2.65 -12.15
CA TRP A 49 -13.88 1.89 -13.29
C TRP A 49 -14.89 1.74 -14.41
N CYS A 50 -16.09 1.25 -14.11
CA CYS A 50 -17.16 1.09 -15.09
C CYS A 50 -17.52 2.44 -15.76
N TYR A 51 -17.55 3.52 -14.98
CA TYR A 51 -17.79 4.86 -15.50
C TYR A 51 -16.70 5.31 -16.49
N LEU A 52 -15.42 5.12 -16.15
CA LEU A 52 -14.29 5.45 -17.04
C LEU A 52 -14.36 4.65 -18.36
N PHE A 53 -14.80 3.39 -18.33
CA PHE A 53 -14.96 2.61 -19.56
C PHE A 53 -16.17 3.04 -20.39
N TRP A 54 -17.30 3.31 -19.73
CA TRP A 54 -18.53 3.65 -20.42
C TRP A 54 -18.47 5.04 -21.06
N ARG A 55 -18.04 6.05 -20.29
CA ARG A 55 -18.05 7.46 -20.70
C ARG A 55 -16.69 7.99 -21.16
N GLY A 56 -15.59 7.30 -20.84
CA GLY A 56 -14.25 7.75 -21.21
C GLY A 56 -14.01 7.63 -22.70
N ASP A 57 -13.23 8.57 -23.22
CA ASP A 57 -12.68 8.55 -24.57
C ASP A 57 -11.60 7.46 -24.70
N ARG A 58 -11.06 7.28 -25.91
CA ARG A 58 -10.05 6.25 -26.20
C ARG A 58 -8.83 6.39 -25.28
N GLN A 59 -8.42 7.62 -24.97
CA GLN A 59 -7.28 7.88 -24.09
C GLN A 59 -7.60 7.51 -22.63
N THR A 60 -8.77 7.90 -22.13
CA THR A 60 -9.22 7.55 -20.77
C THR A 60 -9.31 6.03 -20.58
N ARG A 61 -9.85 5.30 -21.56
CA ARG A 61 -9.92 3.82 -21.51
C ARG A 61 -8.54 3.19 -21.47
N PHE A 62 -7.59 3.72 -22.24
CA PHE A 62 -6.20 3.26 -22.21
C PHE A 62 -5.54 3.51 -20.85
N PHE A 63 -5.76 4.69 -20.24
CA PHE A 63 -5.26 4.96 -18.89
C PHE A 63 -5.89 4.06 -17.85
N ALA A 64 -7.19 3.80 -17.94
CA ALA A 64 -7.85 2.86 -17.06
C ALA A 64 -7.21 1.46 -17.20
N LEU A 65 -7.08 0.91 -18.41
CA LEU A 65 -6.36 -0.36 -18.61
C LEU A 65 -4.94 -0.34 -18.00
N THR A 66 -4.19 0.73 -18.23
CA THR A 66 -2.86 0.92 -17.64
C THR A 66 -2.90 0.86 -16.12
N LEU A 67 -3.87 1.52 -15.48
CA LEU A 67 -4.05 1.52 -14.03
C LEU A 67 -4.26 0.10 -13.47
N LEU A 68 -5.15 -0.69 -14.09
CA LEU A 68 -5.40 -2.07 -13.66
C LEU A 68 -4.16 -2.94 -13.82
N LEU A 69 -3.48 -2.83 -14.97
CA LEU A 69 -2.28 -3.58 -15.24
C LEU A 69 -1.15 -3.20 -14.26
N SER A 70 -0.95 -1.91 -14.00
CA SER A 70 0.06 -1.45 -13.05
C SER A 70 -0.19 -1.94 -11.63
N ILE A 71 -1.44 -1.87 -11.14
CA ILE A 71 -1.80 -2.39 -9.82
C ILE A 71 -1.64 -3.91 -9.76
N GLY A 72 -2.14 -4.63 -10.78
CA GLY A 72 -2.01 -6.08 -10.87
C GLY A 72 -0.55 -6.54 -10.89
N LEU A 73 0.29 -5.87 -11.67
CA LEU A 73 1.71 -6.15 -11.77
C LEU A 73 2.45 -5.81 -10.46
N ALA A 74 2.14 -4.69 -9.81
CA ALA A 74 2.69 -4.34 -8.51
C ALA A 74 2.32 -5.37 -7.44
N ASN A 75 1.07 -5.86 -7.45
CA ASN A 75 0.63 -6.91 -6.53
C ASN A 75 1.36 -8.23 -6.79
N LEU A 76 1.44 -8.66 -8.05
CA LEU A 76 2.13 -9.89 -8.45
C LEU A 76 3.60 -9.85 -8.06
N LEU A 77 4.31 -8.79 -8.44
CA LEU A 77 5.72 -8.62 -8.13
C LEU A 77 5.96 -8.53 -6.62
N SER A 78 5.13 -7.79 -5.88
CA SER A 78 5.31 -7.66 -4.43
C SER A 78 4.98 -8.95 -3.67
N SER A 79 3.89 -9.63 -4.02
CA SER A 79 3.40 -10.79 -3.25
C SER A 79 4.04 -12.10 -3.65
N GLU A 80 4.17 -12.36 -4.95
CA GLU A 80 4.57 -13.67 -5.47
C GLU A 80 6.06 -13.73 -5.80
N VAL A 81 6.69 -12.60 -6.11
CA VAL A 81 8.11 -12.57 -6.48
C VAL A 81 8.98 -12.08 -5.32
N LEU A 82 8.79 -10.83 -4.87
CA LEU A 82 9.71 -10.21 -3.92
C LEU A 82 9.59 -10.75 -2.50
N LYS A 83 8.38 -11.02 -2.01
CA LYS A 83 8.18 -11.58 -0.66
C LYS A 83 8.87 -12.95 -0.47
N PRO A 84 8.71 -13.93 -1.38
CA PRO A 84 9.45 -15.20 -1.31
C PRO A 84 10.96 -15.06 -1.55
N LEU A 85 11.43 -14.00 -2.20
CA LEU A 85 12.87 -13.80 -2.37
C LEU A 85 13.52 -13.19 -1.12
N VAL A 86 12.84 -12.26 -0.46
CA VAL A 86 13.42 -11.52 0.69
C VAL A 86 13.19 -12.25 2.02
N HIS A 87 12.07 -12.96 2.16
CA HIS A 87 11.75 -13.75 3.38
C HIS A 87 11.86 -12.95 4.70
N ARG A 88 11.45 -11.67 4.67
CA ARG A 88 11.39 -10.84 5.88
C ARG A 88 10.06 -11.05 6.59
N PHE A 89 10.08 -11.50 7.85
CA PHE A 89 8.89 -11.61 8.69
C PHE A 89 8.26 -10.24 9.00
N ARG A 90 6.93 -10.24 9.19
CA ARG A 90 6.18 -9.06 9.66
C ARG A 90 6.50 -8.76 11.13
N PRO A 91 6.40 -7.48 11.55
CA PRO A 91 6.53 -7.09 12.97
C PRO A 91 5.72 -7.97 13.92
N CYS A 92 4.46 -8.29 13.57
CA CYS A 92 3.58 -9.12 14.39
C CYS A 92 4.00 -10.60 14.59
N LYS A 93 5.08 -11.03 13.95
CA LYS A 93 5.65 -12.38 14.12
C LYS A 93 6.96 -12.40 14.90
N THR A 94 7.60 -11.25 15.10
CA THR A 94 8.98 -11.19 15.62
C THR A 94 9.20 -10.12 16.68
N LEU A 95 8.27 -9.18 16.85
CA LEU A 95 8.37 -8.08 17.80
C LEU A 95 7.20 -8.18 18.79
N ASP A 96 7.47 -7.81 20.04
CA ASP A 96 6.48 -7.70 21.10
C ASP A 96 6.30 -6.22 21.51
N GLY A 97 5.32 -5.94 22.38
CA GLY A 97 5.12 -4.61 22.95
C GLY A 97 4.56 -3.56 21.97
N PHE A 98 3.90 -4.01 20.90
CA PHE A 98 3.29 -3.13 19.90
C PHE A 98 1.77 -3.31 19.87
N ARG A 99 1.07 -2.34 19.30
CA ARG A 99 -0.39 -2.29 19.17
C ARG A 99 -0.81 -2.89 17.83
N LEU A 100 -1.44 -4.07 17.85
CA LEU A 100 -1.98 -4.70 16.64
C LEU A 100 -3.44 -4.25 16.42
N LEU A 101 -3.69 -3.50 15.36
CA LEU A 101 -5.04 -3.14 14.93
C LEU A 101 -5.49 -4.14 13.84
N GLY A 102 -6.46 -5.01 14.17
CA GLY A 102 -6.94 -6.07 13.29
C GLY A 102 -6.19 -7.39 13.45
N HIS A 103 -5.96 -8.12 12.36
CA HIS A 103 -5.32 -9.43 12.40
C HIS A 103 -3.87 -9.38 11.88
N CYS A 104 -3.02 -10.27 12.41
CA CYS A 104 -1.69 -10.48 11.85
C CYS A 104 -1.87 -11.25 10.53
N GLY A 105 -1.58 -10.58 9.40
CA GLY A 105 -1.69 -11.17 8.06
C GLY A 105 -0.64 -12.27 7.77
N GLY A 106 -0.33 -12.47 6.48
CA GLY A 106 0.62 -13.49 6.03
C GLY A 106 2.03 -13.37 6.62
N ARG A 107 2.89 -14.38 6.37
CA ARG A 107 4.23 -14.47 6.98
C ARG A 107 5.18 -13.33 6.58
N TRP A 108 5.21 -13.00 5.30
CA TRP A 108 6.17 -12.06 4.73
C TRP A 108 5.64 -10.62 4.76
N GLY A 109 6.50 -9.70 5.18
CA GLY A 109 6.19 -8.28 5.36
C GLY A 109 6.83 -7.34 4.35
N PHE A 110 7.83 -7.79 3.59
CA PHE A 110 8.56 -6.93 2.65
C PHE A 110 8.50 -7.43 1.21
N PRO A 111 8.19 -6.56 0.23
CA PRO A 111 7.62 -5.22 0.43
C PRO A 111 6.14 -5.28 0.86
N SER A 112 5.59 -4.13 1.27
CA SER A 112 4.15 -4.01 1.54
C SER A 112 3.39 -3.96 0.21
N SER A 113 2.49 -4.93 -0.03
CA SER A 113 1.68 -4.93 -1.26
C SER A 113 0.65 -3.82 -1.30
N HIS A 114 0.09 -3.42 -0.15
CA HIS A 114 -0.83 -2.27 -0.12
C HIS A 114 -0.10 -0.99 -0.54
N ALA A 115 1.10 -0.76 -0.02
CA ALA A 115 1.91 0.40 -0.41
C ALA A 115 2.36 0.33 -1.88
N ALA A 116 2.75 -0.85 -2.37
CA ALA A 116 3.11 -1.04 -3.78
C ALA A 116 1.94 -0.75 -4.73
N ASN A 117 0.74 -1.26 -4.39
CA ASN A 117 -0.46 -1.04 -5.18
C ASN A 117 -0.90 0.43 -5.15
N ALA A 118 -0.84 1.08 -3.99
CA ALA A 118 -1.15 2.50 -3.84
C ALA A 118 -0.19 3.38 -4.66
N ALA A 119 1.12 3.13 -4.57
CA ALA A 119 2.11 3.85 -5.38
C ALA A 119 1.93 3.61 -6.89
N ALA A 120 1.61 2.38 -7.31
CA ALA A 120 1.30 2.08 -8.71
C ALA A 120 0.04 2.83 -9.19
N ALA A 121 -1.00 2.89 -8.36
CA ALA A 121 -2.21 3.65 -8.67
C ALA A 121 -1.94 5.16 -8.72
N GLY A 122 -1.27 5.70 -7.69
CA GLY A 122 -0.93 7.11 -7.56
C GLY A 122 -0.08 7.63 -8.72
N THR A 123 0.91 6.86 -9.17
CA THR A 123 1.74 7.23 -10.33
C THR A 123 0.95 7.30 -11.63
N VAL A 124 0.08 6.33 -11.91
CA VAL A 124 -0.77 6.35 -13.11
C VAL A 124 -1.80 7.48 -13.05
N LEU A 125 -2.47 7.66 -11.90
CA LEU A 125 -3.47 8.71 -11.70
C LEU A 125 -2.85 10.11 -11.76
N ALA A 126 -1.66 10.31 -11.20
CA ALA A 126 -0.96 11.58 -11.27
C ALA A 126 -0.62 11.99 -12.71
N ARG A 127 -0.34 11.00 -13.58
CA ARG A 127 -0.08 11.23 -15.00
C ARG A 127 -1.37 11.44 -15.80
N MET A 128 -2.45 10.75 -15.45
CA MET A 128 -3.76 10.92 -16.07
C MET A 128 -4.42 12.26 -15.71
N PHE A 129 -4.22 12.74 -14.48
CA PHE A 129 -4.81 13.98 -13.97
C PHE A 129 -3.74 14.99 -13.52
N PRO A 130 -3.04 15.66 -14.45
CA PRO A 130 -1.92 16.55 -14.14
C PRO A 130 -2.26 17.68 -13.15
N ARG A 131 -3.51 18.17 -13.17
CA ARG A 131 -4.00 19.20 -12.24
C ARG A 131 -3.95 18.73 -10.77
N TRP A 132 -4.14 17.44 -10.53
CA TRP A 132 -4.17 16.83 -9.19
C TRP A 132 -2.95 15.92 -8.95
N ARG A 133 -1.88 16.08 -9.74
CA ARG A 133 -0.72 15.17 -9.72
C ARG A 133 -0.11 14.98 -8.34
N TRP A 134 -0.04 16.04 -7.53
CA TRP A 134 0.53 15.97 -6.19
C TRP A 134 -0.39 15.24 -5.21
N ALA A 135 -1.71 15.39 -5.34
CA ALA A 135 -2.66 14.64 -4.52
C ALA A 135 -2.55 13.14 -4.79
N PHE A 136 -2.43 12.74 -6.07
CA PHE A 136 -2.27 11.34 -6.44
C PHE A 136 -0.86 10.79 -6.20
N ALA A 137 0.19 11.63 -6.23
CA ALA A 137 1.55 11.19 -5.92
C ALA A 137 1.76 10.89 -4.43
N LEU A 138 0.88 11.40 -3.56
CA LEU A 138 0.88 11.15 -2.11
C LEU A 138 -0.01 9.98 -1.70
N LEU A 139 -0.67 9.32 -2.66
CA LEU A 139 -1.52 8.15 -2.47
C LEU A 139 -0.66 6.91 -2.26
#